data_AF-A0A8T2XG87-F1
#
_entry.id   AF-A0A8T2XG87-F1
#
_cell.length_a   1.000
_cell.length_b   1.000
_cell.length_c   1.000
_cell.angle_alpha   90.00
_cell.angle_beta   90.00
_cell.angle_gamma   90.00
#
_symmetry.space_group_name_H-M   'P 1'
#
loop_
_entity.id
_entity.type
_entity.pdbx_description
1 polymer ?
#
loop_
_entity_poly.entity_id
_entity_poly.type
_entity_poly.pdbx_seq_one_letter_code
_entity_poly.pdbx_strand_id
1 'polypeptide(L)'
;MASQPVLQRSETITESMPEALRQSRYHMKKCFSRFVAPGKRLMKRQHLMDEVDESIQDKNERQNVLEGLLGYILSCTQEAAVIPPFVAFAARPYPGFWEYVKVNAEDLNVEGISVSEYLQLKEMVFDEKWANNENALELDFGAMDFSTPRLTLSSSIGNGVNYMSKFMSSKLSGSSEAAKPLLDYLLALNHQGENLMINQTLDTVSKLQEALIVAEVVVSAFPKDTPYQDFQQRLRELGFETGWGDTAERVKETMRLLSESLQAPDPMKLQLLFSRIPNMFNIVIFSPHGYFGQSDVLGLPDTGGQVVYILDQVRALEEELLLKIKHQGLSVKPRILVVTRLIPNAGGTKCNQEVEPIFGTKHSHIVRVPFKTEKGVLPQWVSRFDVYPYLERFSQDAADKVLEHMDSKPDLIIGNYSDGNLVASLMARKLSITLGTIAHALEKTKYEDSDVKWKELDAKYHFSCQFTADMIAMNSADFIITSTYQEIAGSNVRPGQYESHTAFTMPGLCRVVSGINVFDPKFNIASPGADQSVYFPYTEKQKRLTSFHPAIEELLYSNEDNHEHM
;
A
#
# COMPACT_ATOMS: atom_id res chain seq x y z
N MET A 1 37.18 -12.19 33.15
CA MET A 1 36.40 -12.83 32.06
C MET A 1 35.82 -11.70 31.25
N ALA A 2 36.38 -11.45 30.07
CA ALA A 2 35.94 -10.36 29.20
C ALA A 2 34.63 -10.79 28.52
N SER A 3 33.60 -9.96 28.62
CA SER A 3 32.38 -10.07 27.83
C SER A 3 32.75 -10.02 26.35
N GLN A 4 32.36 -11.04 25.58
CA GLN A 4 32.46 -11.01 24.12
C GLN A 4 31.71 -9.77 23.58
N PRO A 5 32.22 -9.12 22.53
CA PRO A 5 31.57 -7.96 21.96
C PRO A 5 30.26 -8.40 21.31
N VAL A 6 29.14 -7.88 21.84
CA VAL A 6 27.90 -7.73 21.07
C VAL A 6 28.29 -7.03 19.77
N LEU A 7 27.96 -7.60 18.60
CA LEU A 7 28.27 -7.02 17.29
C LEU A 7 28.07 -5.50 17.34
N GLN A 8 29.12 -4.76 17.01
CA GLN A 8 28.93 -3.35 16.68
C GLN A 8 27.99 -3.30 15.48
N ARG A 9 26.91 -2.52 15.60
CA ARG A 9 25.84 -2.30 14.61
C ARG A 9 26.29 -1.88 13.20
N SER A 10 27.59 -1.80 12.94
CA SER A 10 28.22 -1.31 11.71
C SER A 10 28.86 -2.39 10.83
N GLU A 11 29.06 -3.63 11.30
CA GLU A 11 29.67 -4.70 10.49
C GLU A 11 28.61 -5.45 9.69
N THR A 12 28.84 -5.60 8.38
CA THR A 12 27.96 -6.36 7.48
C THR A 12 28.09 -7.88 7.70
N ILE A 13 27.10 -8.67 7.29
CA ILE A 13 27.20 -10.14 7.30
C ILE A 13 28.37 -10.59 6.41
N THR A 14 28.60 -9.91 5.29
CA THR A 14 29.72 -10.21 4.38
C THR A 14 31.08 -10.07 5.08
N GLU A 15 31.27 -9.03 5.90
CA GLU A 15 32.52 -8.78 6.62
C GLU A 15 32.68 -9.70 7.84
N SER A 16 31.57 -10.02 8.51
CA SER A 16 31.59 -10.74 9.79
C SER A 16 31.54 -12.28 9.63
N MET A 17 30.84 -12.80 8.61
CA MET A 17 30.70 -14.24 8.37
C MET A 17 32.04 -14.99 8.21
N PRO A 18 33.07 -14.48 7.51
CA PRO A 18 34.38 -15.15 7.42
C PRO A 18 34.99 -15.47 8.79
N GLU A 19 34.92 -14.50 9.72
CA GLU A 19 35.45 -14.67 11.08
C GLU A 19 34.57 -15.63 11.89
N ALA A 20 33.24 -15.56 11.74
CA ALA A 20 32.31 -16.52 12.34
C ALA A 20 32.62 -17.97 11.94
N LEU A 21 32.86 -18.19 10.63
CA LEU A 21 33.18 -19.51 10.10
C LEU A 21 34.56 -19.99 10.56
N ARG A 22 35.52 -19.08 10.78
CA ARG A 22 36.85 -19.40 11.28
C ARG A 22 36.82 -19.87 12.74
N GLN A 23 36.03 -19.21 13.59
CA GLN A 23 35.94 -19.53 15.03
C GLN A 23 35.38 -20.93 15.30
N SER A 24 34.51 -21.45 14.42
CA SER A 24 33.91 -22.78 14.54
C SER A 24 34.19 -23.67 13.32
N ARG A 25 35.37 -23.52 12.70
CA ARG A 25 35.72 -24.12 11.40
C ARG A 25 35.41 -25.61 11.29
N TYR A 26 35.72 -26.40 12.32
CA TYR A 26 35.45 -27.84 12.31
C TYR A 26 33.95 -28.16 12.20
N HIS A 27 33.12 -27.53 13.05
CA HIS A 27 31.67 -27.69 12.99
C HIS A 27 31.10 -27.15 11.68
N MET A 28 31.61 -26.03 11.19
CA MET A 28 31.14 -25.42 9.95
C MET A 28 31.42 -26.27 8.73
N LYS A 29 32.58 -26.92 8.65
CA LYS A 29 32.84 -27.90 7.58
C LYS A 29 31.80 -29.00 7.58
N LYS A 30 31.44 -29.52 8.76
CA LYS A 30 30.44 -30.57 8.89
C LYS A 30 29.04 -30.08 8.51
N CYS A 31 28.63 -28.90 8.99
CA CYS A 31 27.33 -28.30 8.66
C CYS A 31 27.20 -28.05 7.15
N PHE A 32 28.18 -27.37 6.55
CA PHE A 32 28.14 -27.03 5.13
C PHE A 32 28.23 -28.27 4.22
N SER A 33 29.03 -29.27 4.62
CA SER A 33 29.05 -30.57 3.94
C SER A 33 27.67 -31.23 3.92
N ARG A 34 26.93 -31.15 5.03
CA ARG A 34 25.54 -31.64 5.11
C ARG A 34 24.54 -30.77 4.35
N PHE A 35 24.70 -29.45 4.33
CA PHE A 35 23.84 -28.56 3.54
C PHE A 35 23.84 -28.96 2.07
N VAL A 36 25.04 -29.22 1.50
CA VAL A 36 25.22 -29.55 0.07
C VAL A 36 25.00 -31.03 -0.28
N ALA A 37 25.05 -31.94 0.70
CA ALA A 37 24.99 -33.39 0.44
C ALA A 37 23.74 -33.86 -0.33
N PRO A 38 22.52 -33.33 -0.07
CA PRO A 38 21.33 -33.73 -0.82
C PRO A 38 21.25 -33.17 -2.26
N GLY A 39 22.20 -32.33 -2.67
CA GLY A 39 22.20 -31.68 -3.98
C GLY A 39 21.50 -30.32 -3.98
N LYS A 40 20.94 -29.92 -5.12
CA LYS A 40 20.30 -28.62 -5.31
C LYS A 40 19.00 -28.54 -4.53
N ARG A 41 18.85 -27.53 -3.66
CA ARG A 41 17.63 -27.31 -2.87
C ARG A 41 17.54 -25.89 -2.34
N LEU A 42 16.32 -25.45 -2.06
CA LEU A 42 16.06 -24.23 -1.30
C LEU A 42 15.83 -24.61 0.17
N MET A 43 16.64 -24.08 1.07
CA MET A 43 16.54 -24.32 2.51
C MET A 43 15.94 -23.09 3.19
N LYS A 44 14.86 -23.27 3.95
CA LYS A 44 14.35 -22.24 4.86
C LYS A 44 15.16 -22.26 6.16
N ARG A 45 15.00 -21.22 6.98
CA ARG A 45 15.67 -21.13 8.29
C ARG A 45 15.56 -22.40 9.12
N GLN A 46 14.38 -23.01 9.22
CA GLN A 46 14.20 -24.22 10.02
C GLN A 46 15.09 -25.36 9.53
N HIS A 47 15.15 -25.60 8.22
CA HIS A 47 16.01 -26.63 7.63
C HIS A 47 17.50 -26.38 7.93
N LEU A 48 17.95 -25.12 7.92
CA LEU A 48 19.33 -24.78 8.28
C LEU A 48 19.60 -25.09 9.75
N MET A 49 18.67 -24.76 10.65
CA MET A 49 18.81 -25.02 12.09
C MET A 49 18.80 -26.52 12.38
N ASP A 50 17.91 -27.28 11.75
CA ASP A 50 17.82 -28.75 11.92
C ASP A 50 19.14 -29.43 11.50
N GLU A 51 19.73 -29.01 10.39
CA GLU A 51 21.02 -29.53 9.91
C GLU A 51 22.20 -29.13 10.82
N VAL A 52 22.12 -27.96 11.49
CA VAL A 52 23.10 -27.58 12.53
C VAL A 52 22.94 -28.45 13.78
N ASP A 53 21.71 -28.70 14.22
CA ASP A 53 21.40 -29.59 15.35
C ASP A 53 21.92 -31.00 15.12
N GLU A 54 21.76 -31.55 13.90
CA GLU A 54 22.29 -32.85 13.53
C GLU A 54 23.81 -32.87 13.35
N SER A 55 24.41 -31.75 12.97
CA SER A 55 25.86 -31.62 12.79
C SER A 55 26.62 -31.57 14.12
N ILE A 56 26.08 -30.89 15.11
CA ILE A 56 26.74 -30.62 16.41
C ILE A 56 25.96 -31.35 17.52
N GLN A 57 26.33 -32.61 17.76
CA GLN A 57 25.62 -33.46 18.74
C GLN A 57 25.85 -33.00 20.19
N ASP A 58 27.03 -32.48 20.50
CA ASP A 58 27.30 -31.92 21.83
C ASP A 58 26.46 -30.65 22.06
N LYS A 59 25.67 -30.66 23.13
CA LYS A 59 24.73 -29.57 23.42
C LYS A 59 25.45 -28.27 23.80
N ASN A 60 26.59 -28.34 24.48
CA ASN A 60 27.31 -27.15 24.94
C ASN A 60 28.06 -26.50 23.77
N GLU A 61 28.72 -27.30 22.93
CA GLU A 61 29.35 -26.81 21.69
C GLU A 61 28.32 -26.18 20.76
N ARG A 62 27.16 -26.84 20.61
CA ARG A 62 26.06 -26.30 19.80
C ARG A 62 25.54 -24.97 20.34
N GLN A 63 25.30 -24.90 21.65
CA GLN A 63 24.86 -23.66 22.29
C GLN A 63 25.87 -22.53 22.06
N ASN A 64 27.17 -22.79 22.23
CA ASN A 64 28.22 -21.80 22.00
C ASN A 64 28.23 -21.27 20.55
N VAL A 65 27.99 -22.15 19.56
CA VAL A 65 27.89 -21.74 18.14
C VAL A 65 26.64 -20.89 17.88
N LEU A 66 25.51 -21.28 18.46
CA LEU A 66 24.22 -20.60 18.29
C LEU A 66 24.12 -19.27 19.07
N GLU A 67 24.86 -19.12 20.17
CA GLU A 67 24.97 -17.85 20.90
C GLU A 67 25.96 -16.88 20.25
N GLY A 68 26.83 -17.38 19.37
CA GLY A 68 27.82 -16.59 18.64
C GLY A 68 27.28 -15.90 17.39
N LEU A 69 28.21 -15.28 16.65
CA LEU A 69 27.94 -14.54 15.42
C LEU A 69 27.28 -15.40 14.32
N LEU A 70 27.66 -16.68 14.22
CA LEU A 70 27.03 -17.58 13.26
C LEU A 70 25.55 -17.83 13.61
N GLY A 71 25.26 -18.11 14.89
CA GLY A 71 23.88 -18.25 15.34
C GLY A 71 23.04 -17.02 15.04
N TYR A 72 23.61 -15.83 15.22
CA TYR A 72 22.99 -14.58 14.79
C TYR A 72 22.69 -14.57 13.29
N ILE A 73 23.68 -14.87 12.43
CA ILE A 73 23.49 -14.88 10.96
C ILE A 73 22.44 -15.93 10.52
N LEU A 74 22.48 -17.13 11.09
CA LEU A 74 21.49 -18.16 10.79
C LEU A 74 20.09 -17.76 11.27
N SER A 75 19.99 -17.06 12.40
CA SER A 75 18.71 -16.60 12.94
C SER A 75 18.02 -15.55 12.07
N CYS A 76 18.81 -14.69 11.38
CA CYS A 76 18.32 -13.66 10.48
C CYS A 76 18.28 -14.11 9.00
N THR A 77 18.84 -15.27 8.67
CA THR A 77 18.67 -15.91 7.36
C THR A 77 17.21 -16.29 7.14
N GLN A 78 16.63 -15.81 6.03
CA GLN A 78 15.27 -16.15 5.64
C GLN A 78 15.24 -17.45 4.83
N GLU A 79 16.15 -17.55 3.87
CA GLU A 79 16.32 -18.73 3.03
C GLU A 79 17.74 -18.81 2.46
N ALA A 80 18.14 -20.02 2.08
CA ALA A 80 19.42 -20.30 1.45
C ALA A 80 19.24 -21.18 0.20
N ALA A 81 19.76 -20.74 -0.94
CA ALA A 81 19.83 -21.52 -2.17
C ALA A 81 21.11 -22.37 -2.16
N VAL A 82 20.96 -23.69 -2.21
CA VAL A 82 22.07 -24.64 -2.22
C VAL A 82 22.32 -25.09 -3.66
N ILE A 83 23.50 -24.76 -4.19
CA ILE A 83 23.98 -25.16 -5.51
C ILE A 83 25.41 -25.68 -5.33
N PRO A 84 25.62 -26.99 -5.09
CA PRO A 84 26.93 -27.52 -4.71
C PRO A 84 28.06 -27.09 -5.66
N PRO A 85 29.23 -26.67 -5.14
CA PRO A 85 29.64 -26.66 -3.72
C PRO A 85 29.18 -25.42 -2.92
N PHE A 86 28.34 -24.55 -3.49
CA PHE A 86 27.95 -23.28 -2.89
C PHE A 86 26.64 -23.35 -2.10
N VAL A 87 26.58 -22.53 -1.05
CA VAL A 87 25.37 -22.19 -0.32
C VAL A 87 25.25 -20.68 -0.31
N ALA A 88 24.20 -20.14 -0.94
CA ALA A 88 23.92 -18.71 -0.98
C ALA A 88 22.79 -18.36 -0.01
N PHE A 89 23.06 -17.44 0.92
CA PHE A 89 22.15 -17.02 1.97
C PHE A 89 21.50 -15.69 1.60
N ALA A 90 20.18 -15.60 1.76
CA ALA A 90 19.45 -14.33 1.84
C ALA A 90 19.17 -14.04 3.31
N ALA A 91 19.96 -13.14 3.88
CA ALA A 91 19.86 -12.74 5.27
C ALA A 91 19.16 -11.40 5.41
N ARG A 92 18.35 -11.28 6.46
CA ARG A 92 17.56 -10.08 6.76
C ARG A 92 17.81 -9.64 8.21
N PRO A 93 18.91 -8.91 8.47
CA PRO A 93 19.27 -8.47 9.81
C PRO A 93 18.21 -7.58 10.49
N TYR A 94 17.53 -6.74 9.71
CA TYR A 94 16.48 -5.83 10.19
C TYR A 94 15.43 -5.57 9.09
N PRO A 95 14.23 -5.10 9.47
CA PRO A 95 13.19 -4.81 8.49
C PRO A 95 13.60 -3.83 7.40
N GLY A 96 13.41 -4.24 6.15
CA GLY A 96 13.76 -3.50 4.94
C GLY A 96 15.21 -3.68 4.47
N PHE A 97 16.03 -4.45 5.19
CA PHE A 97 17.44 -4.61 4.85
C PHE A 97 17.83 -6.06 4.65
N TRP A 98 18.41 -6.32 3.49
CA TRP A 98 18.78 -7.64 3.01
C TRP A 98 20.24 -7.65 2.62
N GLU A 99 20.92 -8.72 3.01
CA GLU A 99 22.28 -9.02 2.60
C GLU A 99 22.31 -10.41 1.95
N TYR A 100 23.07 -10.53 0.87
CA TYR A 100 23.21 -11.77 0.13
C TYR A 100 24.67 -12.19 0.14
N VAL A 101 24.93 -13.40 0.62
CA VAL A 101 26.29 -13.94 0.75
C VAL A 101 26.34 -15.36 0.21
N LYS A 102 27.41 -15.69 -0.49
CA LYS A 102 27.69 -17.02 -1.04
C LYS A 102 28.88 -17.62 -0.32
N VAL A 103 28.73 -18.85 0.14
CA VAL A 103 29.78 -19.59 0.85
C VAL A 103 30.11 -20.87 0.10
N ASN A 104 31.38 -21.13 -0.12
CA ASN A 104 31.85 -22.42 -0.65
C ASN A 104 31.99 -23.43 0.51
N ALA A 105 31.26 -24.55 0.45
CA ALA A 105 31.28 -25.58 1.48
C ALA A 105 32.66 -26.23 1.67
N GLU A 106 33.47 -26.32 0.62
CA GLU A 106 34.74 -27.05 0.59
C GLU A 106 35.91 -26.30 1.23
N ASP A 107 35.95 -24.97 1.17
CA ASP A 107 37.00 -24.12 1.75
C ASP A 107 36.49 -23.11 2.80
N LEU A 108 35.17 -22.90 2.88
CA LEU A 108 34.46 -21.89 3.69
C LEU A 108 34.79 -20.44 3.30
N ASN A 109 35.19 -20.22 2.05
CA ASN A 109 35.34 -18.87 1.52
C ASN A 109 33.97 -18.21 1.37
N VAL A 110 33.87 -16.94 1.77
CA VAL A 110 32.64 -16.14 1.75
C VAL A 110 32.80 -15.02 0.74
N GLU A 111 31.77 -14.80 -0.07
CA GLU A 111 31.68 -13.75 -1.06
C GLU A 111 30.34 -13.02 -0.90
N GLY A 112 30.35 -11.70 -0.77
CA GLY A 112 29.13 -10.91 -0.89
C GLY A 112 28.66 -10.92 -2.34
N ILE A 113 27.38 -11.20 -2.57
CA ILE A 113 26.80 -11.29 -3.91
C ILE A 113 25.67 -10.27 -4.07
N SER A 114 25.40 -9.90 -5.32
CA SER A 114 24.26 -9.06 -5.68
C SER A 114 22.92 -9.81 -5.56
N VAL A 115 21.83 -9.05 -5.56
CA VAL A 115 20.47 -9.60 -5.63
C VAL A 115 20.30 -10.46 -6.88
N SER A 116 20.77 -9.98 -8.04
CA SER A 116 20.67 -10.69 -9.31
C SER A 116 21.38 -12.05 -9.26
N GLU A 117 22.60 -12.10 -8.71
CA GLU A 117 23.36 -13.34 -8.54
C GLU A 117 22.66 -14.32 -7.58
N TYR A 118 22.11 -13.82 -6.47
CA TYR A 118 21.33 -14.66 -5.55
C TYR A 118 20.10 -15.27 -6.23
N LEU A 119 19.33 -14.45 -6.94
CA LEU A 119 18.13 -14.90 -7.64
C LEU A 119 18.46 -15.88 -8.77
N GLN A 120 19.59 -15.71 -9.46
CA GLN A 120 20.09 -16.68 -10.43
C GLN A 120 20.40 -18.04 -9.78
N LEU A 121 21.07 -18.05 -8.62
CA LEU A 121 21.32 -19.29 -7.88
C LEU A 121 20.02 -19.93 -7.39
N LYS A 122 19.03 -19.12 -7.00
CA LYS A 122 17.69 -19.60 -6.64
C LYS A 122 16.98 -20.22 -7.85
N GLU A 123 17.05 -19.61 -9.02
CA GLU A 123 16.51 -20.16 -10.27
C GLU A 123 17.13 -21.51 -10.61
N MET A 124 18.44 -21.69 -10.44
CA MET A 124 19.13 -22.97 -10.70
C MET A 124 18.60 -24.16 -9.87
N VAL A 125 17.93 -23.90 -8.74
CA VAL A 125 17.28 -24.94 -7.93
C VAL A 125 16.02 -25.48 -8.63
N PHE A 126 15.31 -24.63 -9.38
CA PHE A 126 13.98 -24.94 -9.94
C PHE A 126 13.99 -25.12 -11.47
N ASP A 127 14.78 -24.32 -12.19
CA ASP A 127 14.86 -24.32 -13.66
C ASP A 127 16.27 -23.96 -14.15
N GLU A 128 17.13 -24.98 -14.30
CA GLU A 128 18.51 -24.81 -14.77
C GLU A 128 18.63 -24.22 -16.17
N LYS A 129 17.65 -24.49 -17.04
CA LYS A 129 17.69 -24.01 -18.43
C LYS A 129 17.50 -22.51 -18.51
N TRP A 130 16.74 -21.95 -17.58
CA TRP A 130 16.47 -20.51 -17.50
C TRP A 130 17.55 -19.73 -16.74
N ALA A 131 18.35 -20.37 -15.91
CA ALA A 131 19.39 -19.72 -15.12
C ALA A 131 20.56 -19.14 -15.96
N ASN A 132 20.38 -18.92 -17.27
CA ASN A 132 21.29 -18.17 -18.12
C ASN A 132 20.88 -16.69 -18.20
N ASN A 133 21.87 -15.80 -18.14
CA ASN A 133 21.63 -14.36 -18.15
C ASN A 133 21.39 -13.80 -19.57
N GLU A 134 21.59 -14.61 -20.62
CA GLU A 134 21.56 -14.11 -22.01
C GLU A 134 20.17 -13.59 -22.44
N ASN A 135 19.08 -14.04 -21.81
CA ASN A 135 17.72 -13.64 -22.17
C ASN A 135 16.80 -13.32 -20.97
N ALA A 136 17.35 -13.17 -19.76
CA ALA A 136 16.55 -12.90 -18.56
C ALA A 136 16.14 -11.42 -18.49
N LEU A 137 14.83 -11.13 -18.45
CA LEU A 137 14.32 -9.79 -18.16
C LEU A 137 14.52 -9.47 -16.68
N GLU A 138 15.39 -8.52 -16.36
CA GLU A 138 15.53 -7.97 -15.01
C GLU A 138 14.70 -6.70 -14.84
N LEU A 139 13.87 -6.66 -13.79
CA LEU A 139 13.08 -5.50 -13.40
C LEU A 139 13.74 -4.80 -12.21
N ASP A 140 14.29 -3.62 -12.46
CA ASP A 140 14.97 -2.76 -11.48
C ASP A 140 14.30 -1.37 -11.42
N PHE A 141 13.33 -1.22 -10.50
CA PHE A 141 12.71 0.08 -10.21
C PHE A 141 13.63 0.97 -9.36
N GLY A 142 14.59 0.39 -8.63
CA GLY A 142 15.55 1.11 -7.80
C GLY A 142 16.49 1.99 -8.63
N ALA A 143 16.77 1.60 -9.88
CA ALA A 143 17.53 2.37 -10.86
C ALA A 143 16.79 3.62 -11.40
N MET A 144 15.48 3.78 -11.16
CA MET A 144 14.70 4.95 -11.63
C MET A 144 14.33 5.93 -10.50
N ASP A 145 14.52 5.55 -9.24
CA ASP A 145 14.08 6.31 -8.06
C ASP A 145 15.16 7.29 -7.57
N PHE A 146 15.45 8.34 -8.35
CA PHE A 146 16.48 9.33 -8.04
C PHE A 146 15.98 10.59 -7.32
N SER A 147 14.68 10.91 -7.39
CA SER A 147 14.17 12.22 -6.98
C SER A 147 13.66 12.30 -5.54
N THR A 148 13.27 11.17 -4.96
CA THR A 148 12.64 11.11 -3.65
C THR A 148 13.68 10.67 -2.61
N PRO A 149 14.01 11.49 -1.61
CA PRO A 149 14.99 11.07 -0.62
C PRO A 149 14.41 9.92 0.21
N ARG A 150 15.29 8.96 0.54
CA ARG A 150 14.89 7.69 1.14
C ARG A 150 14.99 7.73 2.65
N LEU A 151 14.05 7.06 3.29
CA LEU A 151 14.15 6.72 4.70
C LEU A 151 15.15 5.57 4.88
N THR A 152 15.86 5.54 6.01
CA THR A 152 16.81 4.46 6.33
C THR A 152 16.55 3.82 7.70
N LEU A 153 15.67 4.44 8.50
CA LEU A 153 15.32 3.94 9.84
C LEU A 153 14.07 3.06 9.73
N SER A 154 14.14 1.80 10.18
CA SER A 154 12.97 0.90 10.14
C SER A 154 11.75 1.48 10.88
N SER A 155 11.94 2.31 11.92
CA SER A 155 10.87 3.00 12.64
C SER A 155 10.10 4.05 11.82
N SER A 156 10.60 4.41 10.64
CA SER A 156 9.95 5.38 9.75
C SER A 156 9.12 4.74 8.64
N ILE A 157 9.22 3.41 8.45
CA ILE A 157 8.42 2.66 7.49
C ILE A 157 6.93 2.85 7.77
N GLY A 158 6.16 3.15 6.73
CA GLY A 158 4.71 3.38 6.84
C GLY A 158 4.31 4.74 7.42
N ASN A 159 5.25 5.67 7.60
CA ASN A 159 5.01 7.05 8.05
C ASN A 159 5.41 8.07 6.97
N GLY A 160 5.06 7.76 5.72
CA GLY A 160 5.51 8.48 4.54
C GLY A 160 5.08 9.95 4.50
N VAL A 161 3.83 10.26 4.87
CA VAL A 161 3.29 11.63 4.88
C VAL A 161 4.07 12.58 5.78
N ASN A 162 4.53 12.10 6.96
CA ASN A 162 5.34 12.89 7.89
C ASN A 162 6.69 13.23 7.26
N TYR A 163 7.31 12.25 6.60
CA TYR A 163 8.56 12.48 5.89
C TYR A 163 8.39 13.44 4.71
N MET A 164 7.36 13.23 3.89
CA MET A 164 7.06 14.09 2.74
C MET A 164 6.83 15.54 3.20
N SER A 165 6.14 15.74 4.32
CA SER A 165 5.91 17.08 4.87
C SER A 165 7.21 17.76 5.32
N LYS A 166 8.14 17.02 5.93
CA LYS A 166 9.48 17.53 6.26
C LYS A 166 10.28 17.89 5.01
N PHE A 167 10.24 17.02 4.01
CA PHE A 167 10.90 17.26 2.74
C PHE A 167 10.33 18.50 2.03
N MET A 168 9.01 18.59 1.88
CA MET A 168 8.34 19.76 1.30
C MET A 168 8.68 21.04 2.07
N SER A 169 8.64 21.01 3.40
CA SER A 169 9.04 22.13 4.26
C SER A 169 10.46 22.60 3.97
N SER A 170 11.41 21.67 3.84
CA SER A 170 12.81 21.97 3.52
C SER A 170 13.00 22.52 2.09
N LYS A 171 12.15 22.11 1.15
CA LYS A 171 12.17 22.63 -0.22
C LYS A 171 11.58 24.04 -0.28
N LEU A 172 10.55 24.32 0.51
CA LEU A 172 9.93 25.64 0.60
C LEU A 172 10.80 26.68 1.32
N SER A 173 11.70 26.27 2.21
CA SER A 173 12.53 27.18 3.04
C SER A 173 13.69 27.86 2.31
N GLY A 174 13.70 27.83 0.98
CA GLY A 174 14.76 28.41 0.13
C GLY A 174 14.50 29.86 -0.25
N SER A 175 14.12 30.08 -1.52
CA SER A 175 13.86 31.39 -2.13
C SER A 175 12.37 31.59 -2.46
N SER A 176 11.98 32.80 -2.87
CA SER A 176 10.62 33.06 -3.39
C SER A 176 10.26 32.14 -4.58
N GLU A 177 11.23 31.75 -5.40
CA GLU A 177 11.04 30.76 -6.47
C GLU A 177 10.71 29.36 -5.96
N ALA A 178 11.18 28.99 -4.77
CA ALA A 178 10.95 27.67 -4.19
C ALA A 178 9.49 27.46 -3.75
N ALA A 179 8.77 28.55 -3.47
CA ALA A 179 7.34 28.53 -3.16
C ALA A 179 6.44 28.61 -4.40
N LYS A 180 7.01 28.80 -5.60
CA LYS A 180 6.26 28.89 -6.86
C LYS A 180 5.39 27.66 -7.13
N PRO A 181 5.82 26.41 -6.92
CA PRO A 181 4.94 25.25 -7.12
C PRO A 181 3.70 25.26 -6.23
N LEU A 182 3.79 25.76 -4.99
CA LEU A 182 2.65 25.90 -4.10
C LEU A 182 1.70 26.99 -4.61
N LEU A 183 2.24 28.11 -5.10
CA LEU A 183 1.45 29.17 -5.73
C LEU A 183 0.72 28.65 -6.98
N ASP A 184 1.44 28.01 -7.90
CA ASP A 184 0.90 27.46 -9.14
C ASP A 184 -0.18 26.41 -8.84
N TYR A 185 0.01 25.60 -7.79
CA TYR A 185 -0.99 24.66 -7.30
C TYR A 185 -2.26 25.39 -6.81
N LEU A 186 -2.13 26.41 -5.98
CA LEU A 186 -3.28 27.19 -5.47
C LEU A 186 -4.03 27.92 -6.59
N LEU A 187 -3.32 28.46 -7.59
CA LEU A 187 -3.91 29.11 -8.78
C LEU A 187 -4.66 28.13 -9.69
N ALA A 188 -4.22 26.87 -9.72
CA ALA A 188 -4.83 25.82 -10.55
C ALA A 188 -6.10 25.21 -9.90
N LEU A 189 -6.36 25.49 -8.63
CA LEU A 189 -7.55 24.96 -7.95
C LEU A 189 -8.82 25.54 -8.54
N ASN A 190 -9.63 24.65 -9.11
CA ASN A 190 -10.89 24.98 -9.75
C ASN A 190 -11.88 23.85 -9.52
N HIS A 191 -13.16 24.20 -9.34
CA HIS A 191 -14.24 23.23 -9.33
C HIS A 191 -15.38 23.72 -10.22
N GLN A 192 -15.73 22.92 -11.23
CA GLN A 192 -16.82 23.21 -12.18
C GLN A 192 -16.75 24.61 -12.83
N GLY A 193 -15.54 25.10 -13.10
CA GLY A 193 -15.31 26.41 -13.72
C GLY A 193 -15.20 27.56 -12.73
N GLU A 194 -15.44 27.34 -11.43
CA GLU A 194 -15.22 28.34 -10.38
C GLU A 194 -13.82 28.18 -9.78
N ASN A 195 -13.06 29.28 -9.73
CA ASN A 195 -11.74 29.30 -9.09
C ASN A 195 -11.90 29.17 -7.57
N LEU A 196 -10.99 28.41 -6.97
CA LEU A 196 -10.90 28.24 -5.53
C LEU A 196 -9.62 28.89 -5.01
N MET A 197 -9.62 29.27 -3.73
CA MET A 197 -8.48 29.86 -3.02
C MET A 197 -8.04 31.23 -3.56
N ILE A 198 -7.33 31.29 -4.69
CA ILE A 198 -6.75 32.51 -5.26
C ILE A 198 -7.00 32.59 -6.76
N ASN A 199 -6.95 33.80 -7.33
CA ASN A 199 -7.06 34.02 -8.77
C ASN A 199 -5.79 34.67 -9.36
N GLN A 200 -5.81 34.89 -10.68
CA GLN A 200 -4.66 35.38 -11.45
C GLN A 200 -4.15 36.78 -11.05
N THR A 201 -4.85 37.54 -10.20
CA THR A 201 -4.29 38.79 -9.66
C THR A 201 -3.12 38.53 -8.70
N LEU A 202 -3.05 37.32 -8.11
CA LEU A 202 -1.99 36.86 -7.21
C LEU A 202 -1.05 35.88 -7.93
N ASP A 203 -0.51 36.26 -9.09
CA ASP A 203 0.36 35.44 -9.96
C ASP A 203 1.83 35.30 -9.50
N THR A 204 2.20 35.91 -8.38
CA THR A 204 3.57 35.81 -7.81
C THR A 204 3.53 35.62 -6.30
N VAL A 205 4.56 34.98 -5.76
CA VAL A 205 4.66 34.71 -4.32
C VAL A 205 4.71 36.01 -3.50
N SER A 206 5.38 37.06 -4.01
CA SER A 206 5.40 38.38 -3.34
C SER A 206 3.99 38.99 -3.25
N LYS A 207 3.25 39.03 -4.36
CA LYS A 207 1.87 39.53 -4.37
C LYS A 207 0.98 38.75 -3.42
N LEU A 208 1.10 37.42 -3.39
CA LEU A 208 0.36 36.57 -2.48
C LEU A 208 0.69 36.88 -1.01
N GLN A 209 1.97 37.01 -0.65
CA GLN A 209 2.39 37.34 0.71
C GLN A 209 1.88 38.71 1.15
N GLU A 210 2.00 39.73 0.29
CA GLU A 210 1.48 41.08 0.55
C GLU A 210 -0.04 41.09 0.72
N ALA A 211 -0.76 40.39 -0.16
CA ALA A 211 -2.22 40.28 -0.10
C ALA A 211 -2.69 39.54 1.16
N LEU A 212 -1.98 38.49 1.60
CA LEU A 212 -2.31 37.74 2.83
C LEU A 212 -2.22 38.63 4.08
N ILE A 213 -1.22 39.51 4.16
CA ILE A 213 -1.06 40.46 5.28
C ILE A 213 -2.26 41.41 5.34
N VAL A 214 -2.67 41.96 4.18
CA VAL A 214 -3.82 42.86 4.10
C VAL A 214 -5.13 42.12 4.41
N ALA A 215 -5.32 40.92 3.86
CA ALA A 215 -6.50 40.10 4.08
C ALA A 215 -6.68 39.73 5.56
N GLU A 216 -5.60 39.40 6.29
CA GLU A 216 -5.68 39.11 7.72
C GLU A 216 -6.22 40.31 8.53
N VAL A 217 -5.82 41.53 8.17
CA VAL A 217 -6.34 42.77 8.80
C VAL A 217 -7.82 42.96 8.48
N VAL A 218 -8.21 42.77 7.20
CA VAL A 218 -9.61 42.89 6.76
C VAL A 218 -10.52 41.90 7.50
N VAL A 219 -10.12 40.62 7.56
CA VAL A 219 -10.91 39.56 8.22
C VAL A 219 -10.97 39.78 9.73
N SER A 220 -9.89 40.29 10.34
CA SER A 220 -9.85 40.57 11.79
C SER A 220 -10.79 41.69 12.24
N ALA A 221 -11.34 42.49 11.31
CA ALA A 221 -12.33 43.52 11.63
C ALA A 221 -13.74 42.94 11.90
N PHE A 222 -13.98 41.68 11.55
CA PHE A 222 -15.27 41.01 11.71
C PHE A 222 -15.30 40.14 12.98
N PRO A 223 -16.47 39.96 13.63
CA PRO A 223 -16.66 38.93 14.64
C PRO A 223 -16.27 37.53 14.14
N LYS A 224 -15.78 36.68 15.03
CA LYS A 224 -15.23 35.35 14.70
C LYS A 224 -16.20 34.44 13.93
N ASP A 225 -17.46 34.49 14.30
CA ASP A 225 -18.57 33.70 13.77
C ASP A 225 -19.22 34.30 12.51
N THR A 226 -18.74 35.45 12.03
CA THR A 226 -19.25 36.09 10.82
C THR A 226 -19.15 35.12 9.63
N PRO A 227 -20.26 34.83 8.92
CA PRO A 227 -20.24 33.98 7.73
C PRO A 227 -19.38 34.56 6.60
N TYR A 228 -18.68 33.70 5.85
CA TYR A 228 -17.84 34.10 4.70
C TYR A 228 -18.57 35.00 3.70
N GLN A 229 -19.85 34.73 3.46
CA GLN A 229 -20.70 35.47 2.51
C GLN A 229 -20.78 36.98 2.81
N ASP A 230 -20.65 37.37 4.07
CA ASP A 230 -20.80 38.78 4.50
C ASP A 230 -19.58 39.63 4.14
N PHE A 231 -18.41 39.01 3.94
CA PHE A 231 -17.16 39.71 3.64
C PHE A 231 -16.43 39.19 2.39
N GLN A 232 -16.99 38.22 1.67
CA GLN A 232 -16.40 37.63 0.47
C GLN A 232 -15.99 38.66 -0.58
N GLN A 233 -16.78 39.73 -0.78
CA GLN A 233 -16.51 40.74 -1.79
C GLN A 233 -15.19 41.47 -1.51
N ARG A 234 -14.92 41.79 -0.23
CA ARG A 234 -13.66 42.44 0.18
C ARG A 234 -12.45 41.54 -0.04
N LEU A 235 -12.61 40.23 0.12
CA LEU A 235 -11.55 39.26 -0.16
C LEU A 235 -11.32 39.06 -1.66
N ARG A 236 -12.39 39.02 -2.46
CA ARG A 236 -12.30 38.94 -3.92
C ARG A 236 -11.57 40.14 -4.52
N GLU A 237 -11.80 41.34 -4.00
CA GLU A 237 -11.07 42.56 -4.41
C GLU A 237 -9.56 42.46 -4.18
N LEU A 238 -9.12 41.61 -3.24
CA LEU A 238 -7.72 41.31 -2.95
C LEU A 238 -7.18 40.08 -3.71
N GLY A 239 -7.99 39.43 -4.54
CA GLY A 239 -7.61 38.24 -5.30
C GLY A 239 -7.89 36.89 -4.62
N PHE A 240 -8.62 36.88 -3.50
CA PHE A 240 -8.98 35.66 -2.76
C PHE A 240 -10.40 35.20 -3.11
N GLU A 241 -10.51 33.96 -3.58
CA GLU A 241 -11.77 33.28 -3.90
C GLU A 241 -12.32 32.48 -2.71
N THR A 242 -13.36 31.68 -2.93
CA THR A 242 -13.95 30.78 -1.91
C THR A 242 -13.02 29.62 -1.55
N GLY A 243 -13.24 29.00 -0.38
CA GLY A 243 -12.50 27.79 0.05
C GLY A 243 -11.58 27.96 1.26
N TRP A 244 -11.49 29.16 1.84
CA TRP A 244 -10.63 29.44 3.00
C TRP A 244 -11.25 29.07 4.35
N GLY A 245 -12.58 29.06 4.41
CA GLY A 245 -13.34 28.89 5.65
C GLY A 245 -14.80 29.30 5.51
N ASP A 246 -15.66 28.75 6.34
CA ASP A 246 -17.07 29.15 6.46
C ASP A 246 -17.29 30.40 7.33
N THR A 247 -16.39 30.65 8.29
CA THR A 247 -16.43 31.78 9.22
C THR A 247 -15.18 32.64 9.13
N ALA A 248 -15.27 33.90 9.60
CA ALA A 248 -14.12 34.80 9.68
C ALA A 248 -12.93 34.21 10.47
N GLU A 249 -13.18 33.51 11.57
CA GLU A 249 -12.13 32.83 12.33
C GLU A 249 -11.43 31.76 11.50
N ARG A 250 -12.21 30.90 10.82
CA ARG A 250 -11.64 29.81 10.00
C ARG A 250 -10.83 30.35 8.82
N VAL A 251 -11.35 31.35 8.13
CA VAL A 251 -10.66 32.03 7.02
C VAL A 251 -9.33 32.61 7.48
N LYS A 252 -9.36 33.36 8.60
CA LYS A 252 -8.16 33.97 9.19
C LYS A 252 -7.11 32.92 9.52
N GLU A 253 -7.50 31.83 10.17
CA GLU A 253 -6.57 30.75 10.51
C GLU A 253 -5.93 30.12 9.26
N THR A 254 -6.72 29.83 8.23
CA THR A 254 -6.22 29.20 6.99
C THR A 254 -5.28 30.15 6.23
N MET A 255 -5.62 31.44 6.12
CA MET A 255 -4.74 32.45 5.52
C MET A 255 -3.44 32.61 6.30
N ARG A 256 -3.53 32.62 7.64
CA ARG A 256 -2.36 32.68 8.52
C ARG A 256 -1.47 31.45 8.37
N LEU A 257 -2.05 30.25 8.27
CA LEU A 257 -1.28 29.02 8.01
C LEU A 257 -0.51 29.10 6.70
N LEU A 258 -1.12 29.61 5.64
CA LEU A 258 -0.42 29.81 4.36
C LEU A 258 0.68 30.86 4.48
N SER A 259 0.38 32.01 5.10
CA SER A 259 1.35 33.09 5.31
C SER A 259 2.58 32.61 6.09
N GLU A 260 2.35 31.93 7.22
CA GLU A 260 3.41 31.33 8.02
C GLU A 260 4.18 30.25 7.25
N SER A 261 3.49 29.44 6.44
CA SER A 261 4.13 28.42 5.60
C SER A 261 5.01 29.00 4.49
N LEU A 262 4.67 30.18 3.96
CA LEU A 262 5.48 30.90 2.98
C LEU A 262 6.67 31.64 3.60
N GLN A 263 6.54 32.09 4.86
CA GLN A 263 7.58 32.84 5.57
C GLN A 263 8.60 31.93 6.28
N ALA A 264 8.09 30.93 7.00
CA ALA A 264 8.86 29.98 7.79
C ALA A 264 8.17 28.62 7.74
N PRO A 265 8.39 27.84 6.67
CA PRO A 265 7.75 26.55 6.47
C PRO A 265 7.99 25.63 7.67
N ASP A 266 6.90 25.10 8.22
CA ASP A 266 6.91 24.08 9.27
C ASP A 266 6.14 22.84 8.78
N PRO A 267 6.66 21.61 8.97
CA PRO A 267 6.03 20.40 8.46
C PRO A 267 4.60 20.18 8.99
N MET A 268 4.35 20.48 10.27
CA MET A 268 3.03 20.27 10.88
C MET A 268 2.02 21.30 10.37
N LYS A 269 2.44 22.56 10.22
CA LYS A 269 1.59 23.60 9.63
C LYS A 269 1.27 23.33 8.16
N LEU A 270 2.22 22.81 7.38
CA LEU A 270 1.97 22.41 5.99
C LEU A 270 0.95 21.29 5.90
N GLN A 271 1.04 20.25 6.74
CA GLN A 271 0.01 19.20 6.79
C GLN A 271 -1.37 19.77 7.14
N LEU A 272 -1.42 20.68 8.12
CA LEU A 272 -2.67 21.32 8.50
C LEU A 272 -3.24 22.22 7.39
N LEU A 273 -2.38 22.89 6.62
CA LEU A 273 -2.77 23.66 5.45
C LEU A 273 -3.35 22.75 4.37
N PHE A 274 -2.65 21.70 3.96
CA PHE A 274 -3.13 20.76 2.93
C PHE A 274 -4.39 20.01 3.36
N SER A 275 -4.60 19.75 4.65
CA SER A 275 -5.85 19.17 5.15
C SER A 275 -7.05 20.13 5.09
N ARG A 276 -6.78 21.43 4.93
CA ARG A 276 -7.79 22.49 4.77
C ARG A 276 -8.03 22.86 3.30
N ILE A 277 -7.07 22.70 2.41
CA ILE A 277 -7.28 23.06 1.00
C ILE A 277 -8.41 22.19 0.39
N PRO A 278 -9.44 22.80 -0.23
CA PRO A 278 -10.53 22.06 -0.84
C PRO A 278 -10.12 21.53 -2.22
N ASN A 279 -9.57 20.32 -2.25
CA ASN A 279 -9.04 19.67 -3.45
C ASN A 279 -9.63 18.28 -3.73
N MET A 280 -10.61 17.83 -2.92
CA MET A 280 -11.20 16.50 -3.02
C MET A 280 -12.72 16.59 -2.90
N PHE A 281 -13.43 16.22 -3.96
CA PHE A 281 -14.88 16.19 -4.05
C PHE A 281 -15.38 14.89 -4.68
N ASN A 282 -14.71 14.43 -5.73
CA ASN A 282 -15.05 13.27 -6.51
C ASN A 282 -14.03 12.14 -6.29
N ILE A 283 -14.49 11.00 -5.76
CA ILE A 283 -13.62 9.86 -5.44
C ILE A 283 -14.12 8.61 -6.15
N VAL A 284 -13.21 7.89 -6.80
CA VAL A 284 -13.50 6.59 -7.42
C VAL A 284 -12.74 5.50 -6.69
N ILE A 285 -13.44 4.42 -6.33
CA ILE A 285 -12.88 3.27 -5.63
C ILE A 285 -13.10 2.02 -6.49
N PHE A 286 -12.05 1.32 -6.87
CA PHE A 286 -12.14 0.09 -7.67
C PHE A 286 -12.12 -1.16 -6.79
N SER A 287 -13.09 -2.05 -7.01
CA SER A 287 -13.14 -3.40 -6.44
C SER A 287 -13.83 -4.37 -7.42
N PRO A 288 -13.17 -4.77 -8.52
CA PRO A 288 -13.82 -5.48 -9.63
C PRO A 288 -14.31 -6.91 -9.30
N HIS A 289 -13.49 -7.73 -8.65
CA HIS A 289 -13.84 -9.13 -8.35
C HIS A 289 -14.91 -9.28 -7.25
N GLY A 290 -15.40 -10.52 -7.11
CA GLY A 290 -16.35 -10.91 -6.07
C GLY A 290 -17.79 -10.46 -6.36
N TYR A 291 -18.68 -10.74 -5.43
CA TYR A 291 -20.05 -10.23 -5.43
C TYR A 291 -20.12 -8.98 -4.57
N PHE A 292 -19.82 -7.82 -5.15
CA PHE A 292 -19.87 -6.56 -4.41
C PHE A 292 -21.31 -6.06 -4.28
N GLY A 293 -21.83 -6.02 -3.05
CA GLY A 293 -23.18 -5.59 -2.71
C GLY A 293 -23.35 -5.41 -1.20
N GLN A 294 -24.53 -4.92 -0.79
CA GLN A 294 -24.80 -4.54 0.61
C GLN A 294 -25.62 -5.57 1.40
N SER A 295 -26.14 -6.60 0.73
CA SER A 295 -26.98 -7.63 1.34
C SER A 295 -26.84 -8.93 0.55
N ASP A 296 -26.94 -10.08 1.24
CA ASP A 296 -26.93 -11.42 0.64
C ASP A 296 -25.68 -11.79 -0.17
N VAL A 297 -24.55 -11.11 0.09
CA VAL A 297 -23.28 -11.34 -0.62
C VAL A 297 -22.15 -11.89 0.24
N LEU A 298 -22.14 -11.63 1.55
CA LEU A 298 -21.05 -12.04 2.44
C LEU A 298 -21.00 -13.57 2.55
N GLY A 299 -19.81 -14.15 2.33
CA GLY A 299 -19.61 -15.60 2.29
C GLY A 299 -19.70 -16.21 0.89
N LEU A 300 -20.15 -15.45 -0.13
CA LEU A 300 -20.03 -15.89 -1.52
C LEU A 300 -18.56 -15.93 -1.97
N PRO A 301 -18.24 -16.70 -3.04
CA PRO A 301 -16.87 -16.78 -3.56
C PRO A 301 -16.25 -15.42 -3.85
N ASP A 302 -15.03 -15.22 -3.33
CA ASP A 302 -14.26 -13.97 -3.42
C ASP A 302 -14.94 -12.75 -2.78
N THR A 303 -15.92 -12.96 -1.88
CA THR A 303 -16.65 -11.90 -1.19
C THR A 303 -16.45 -12.00 0.33
N GLY A 304 -15.76 -11.02 0.91
CA GLY A 304 -15.49 -11.03 2.35
C GLY A 304 -15.13 -9.66 2.90
N GLY A 305 -14.09 -9.61 3.75
CA GLY A 305 -13.70 -8.42 4.50
C GLY A 305 -13.42 -7.18 3.64
N GLN A 306 -12.99 -7.33 2.39
CA GLN A 306 -12.78 -6.21 1.46
C GLN A 306 -14.08 -5.44 1.17
N VAL A 307 -15.21 -6.13 1.01
CA VAL A 307 -16.52 -5.47 0.77
C VAL A 307 -16.93 -4.67 2.00
N VAL A 308 -16.80 -5.26 3.20
CA VAL A 308 -17.09 -4.58 4.47
C VAL A 308 -16.18 -3.37 4.65
N TYR A 309 -14.88 -3.53 4.43
CA TYR A 309 -13.90 -2.44 4.50
C TYR A 309 -14.31 -1.25 3.64
N ILE A 310 -14.65 -1.49 2.37
CA ILE A 310 -14.97 -0.42 1.43
C ILE A 310 -16.30 0.25 1.79
N LEU A 311 -17.32 -0.52 2.18
CA LEU A 311 -18.61 0.06 2.59
C LEU A 311 -18.48 0.93 3.85
N ASP A 312 -17.68 0.51 4.83
CA ASP A 312 -17.39 1.31 6.03
C ASP A 312 -16.55 2.54 5.69
N GLN A 313 -15.53 2.38 4.84
CA GLN A 313 -14.66 3.45 4.37
C GLN A 313 -15.46 4.55 3.66
N VAL A 314 -16.34 4.19 2.73
CA VAL A 314 -17.12 5.17 1.95
C VAL A 314 -18.03 5.99 2.86
N ARG A 315 -18.66 5.37 3.86
CA ARG A 315 -19.52 6.08 4.82
C ARG A 315 -18.75 7.10 5.63
N ALA A 316 -17.61 6.69 6.21
CA ALA A 316 -16.74 7.59 6.97
C ALA A 316 -16.14 8.70 6.08
N LEU A 317 -15.76 8.36 4.84
CA LEU A 317 -15.17 9.31 3.91
C LEU A 317 -16.18 10.36 3.43
N GLU A 318 -17.41 9.97 3.14
CA GLU A 318 -18.46 10.93 2.77
C GLU A 318 -18.78 11.89 3.93
N GLU A 319 -18.88 11.38 5.16
CA GLU A 319 -19.11 12.22 6.34
C GLU A 319 -18.00 13.27 6.51
N GLU A 320 -16.74 12.85 6.41
CA GLU A 320 -15.59 13.75 6.50
C GLU A 320 -15.52 14.75 5.34
N LEU A 321 -15.83 14.32 4.10
CA LEU A 321 -15.89 15.22 2.94
C LEU A 321 -16.98 16.29 3.12
N LEU A 322 -18.19 15.91 3.54
CA LEU A 322 -19.27 16.84 3.81
C LEU A 322 -18.89 17.86 4.89
N LEU A 323 -18.23 17.40 5.96
CA LEU A 323 -17.74 18.26 7.03
C LEU A 323 -16.67 19.25 6.53
N LYS A 324 -15.68 18.76 5.77
CA LYS A 324 -14.60 19.58 5.21
C LYS A 324 -15.13 20.62 4.24
N ILE A 325 -15.97 20.22 3.28
CA ILE A 325 -16.57 21.12 2.30
C ILE A 325 -17.34 22.24 3.02
N LYS A 326 -18.16 21.87 4.02
CA LYS A 326 -18.88 22.84 4.85
C LYS A 326 -17.92 23.79 5.55
N HIS A 327 -16.91 23.29 6.25
CA HIS A 327 -15.94 24.12 6.97
C HIS A 327 -15.11 25.04 6.07
N GLN A 328 -15.05 24.79 4.76
CA GLN A 328 -14.42 25.69 3.79
C GLN A 328 -15.38 26.69 3.13
N GLY A 329 -16.63 26.76 3.62
CA GLY A 329 -17.63 27.69 3.11
C GLY A 329 -18.14 27.31 1.72
N LEU A 330 -18.00 26.05 1.32
CA LEU A 330 -18.43 25.53 0.03
C LEU A 330 -19.76 24.79 0.15
N SER A 331 -20.52 24.75 -0.94
CA SER A 331 -21.82 24.05 -1.06
C SER A 331 -21.76 22.87 -2.03
N VAL A 332 -20.56 22.44 -2.40
CA VAL A 332 -20.31 21.31 -3.31
C VAL A 332 -20.89 20.02 -2.72
N LYS A 333 -21.49 19.19 -3.55
CA LYS A 333 -21.92 17.85 -3.15
C LYS A 333 -20.80 16.87 -3.52
N PRO A 334 -20.13 16.23 -2.55
CA PRO A 334 -19.12 15.23 -2.88
C PRO A 334 -19.78 14.04 -3.58
N ARG A 335 -19.02 13.27 -4.36
CA ARG A 335 -19.51 12.04 -5.01
C ARG A 335 -18.47 10.96 -4.88
N ILE A 336 -18.87 9.82 -4.30
CA ILE A 336 -18.00 8.64 -4.20
C ILE A 336 -18.62 7.51 -5.01
N LEU A 337 -17.86 6.99 -5.97
CA LEU A 337 -18.29 5.85 -6.80
C LEU A 337 -17.44 4.62 -6.47
N VAL A 338 -18.09 3.55 -6.00
CA VAL A 338 -17.45 2.23 -5.89
C VAL A 338 -17.71 1.48 -7.19
N VAL A 339 -16.68 1.38 -8.02
CA VAL A 339 -16.76 0.73 -9.34
C VAL A 339 -16.38 -0.74 -9.21
N THR A 340 -17.31 -1.60 -9.60
CA THR A 340 -17.19 -3.06 -9.53
C THR A 340 -17.78 -3.71 -10.77
N ARG A 341 -17.71 -5.04 -10.86
CA ARG A 341 -18.24 -5.78 -11.99
C ARG A 341 -19.76 -5.90 -11.92
N LEU A 342 -20.43 -5.69 -13.07
CA LEU A 342 -21.83 -6.10 -13.28
C LEU A 342 -21.87 -7.59 -13.62
N ILE A 343 -22.63 -8.35 -12.83
CA ILE A 343 -22.82 -9.79 -13.01
C ILE A 343 -24.30 -10.02 -13.37
N PRO A 344 -24.65 -10.27 -14.64
CA PRO A 344 -26.04 -10.52 -15.04
C PRO A 344 -26.69 -11.70 -14.30
N ASN A 345 -25.96 -12.82 -14.18
CA ASN A 345 -26.42 -14.01 -13.45
C ASN A 345 -26.02 -13.93 -11.97
N ALA A 346 -26.48 -12.88 -11.29
CA ALA A 346 -26.15 -12.56 -9.90
C ALA A 346 -26.96 -13.34 -8.84
N GLY A 347 -27.82 -14.27 -9.26
CA GLY A 347 -28.71 -15.00 -8.35
C GLY A 347 -29.68 -14.06 -7.62
N GLY A 348 -29.80 -14.22 -6.30
CA GLY A 348 -30.64 -13.38 -5.44
C GLY A 348 -30.04 -12.01 -5.07
N THR A 349 -28.81 -11.72 -5.50
CA THR A 349 -28.11 -10.48 -5.15
C THR A 349 -28.45 -9.33 -6.09
N LYS A 350 -28.08 -8.10 -5.72
CA LYS A 350 -28.21 -6.90 -6.57
C LYS A 350 -27.03 -6.68 -7.51
N CYS A 351 -26.12 -7.65 -7.66
CA CYS A 351 -24.92 -7.47 -8.50
C CYS A 351 -25.21 -7.33 -10.01
N ASN A 352 -26.46 -7.51 -10.43
CA ASN A 352 -26.94 -7.22 -11.79
C ASN A 352 -27.49 -5.79 -11.96
N GLN A 353 -27.58 -4.99 -10.88
CA GLN A 353 -28.04 -3.60 -10.94
C GLN A 353 -26.85 -2.67 -11.22
N GLU A 354 -26.97 -1.88 -12.28
CA GLU A 354 -25.91 -0.99 -12.74
C GLU A 354 -25.52 0.07 -11.72
N VAL A 355 -26.51 0.63 -11.00
CA VAL A 355 -26.27 1.66 -9.98
C VAL A 355 -27.05 1.31 -8.72
N GLU A 356 -26.37 1.34 -7.56
CA GLU A 356 -26.97 1.09 -6.25
C GLU A 356 -26.49 2.14 -5.23
N PRO A 357 -27.39 2.91 -4.59
CA PRO A 357 -27.02 3.83 -3.52
C PRO A 357 -26.44 3.09 -2.30
N ILE A 358 -25.37 3.62 -1.71
CA ILE A 358 -24.76 3.03 -0.51
C ILE A 358 -25.55 3.46 0.74
N PHE A 359 -25.94 2.51 1.58
CA PHE A 359 -26.69 2.74 2.81
C PHE A 359 -25.92 3.66 3.77
N GLY A 360 -26.64 4.56 4.42
CA GLY A 360 -26.04 5.54 5.33
C GLY A 360 -25.29 6.68 4.63
N THR A 361 -25.35 6.77 3.31
CA THR A 361 -24.74 7.86 2.52
C THR A 361 -25.78 8.66 1.75
N LYS A 362 -25.43 9.88 1.33
CA LYS A 362 -26.28 10.79 0.54
C LYS A 362 -25.87 10.86 -0.92
N HIS A 363 -24.59 10.66 -1.22
CA HIS A 363 -24.00 10.95 -2.53
C HIS A 363 -23.08 9.82 -3.02
N SER A 364 -23.03 8.70 -2.31
CA SER A 364 -22.16 7.57 -2.63
C SER A 364 -22.92 6.41 -3.25
N HIS A 365 -22.35 5.83 -4.31
CA HIS A 365 -23.03 4.82 -5.13
C HIS A 365 -22.06 3.69 -5.51
N ILE A 366 -22.57 2.48 -5.59
CA ILE A 366 -21.93 1.38 -6.31
C ILE A 366 -22.30 1.53 -7.79
N VAL A 367 -21.31 1.49 -8.67
CA VAL A 367 -21.47 1.51 -10.13
C VAL A 367 -20.89 0.23 -10.70
N ARG A 368 -21.71 -0.52 -11.43
CA ARG A 368 -21.36 -1.84 -11.94
C ARG A 368 -21.17 -1.80 -13.45
N VAL A 369 -19.99 -2.21 -13.91
CA VAL A 369 -19.63 -2.24 -15.33
C VAL A 369 -19.44 -3.71 -15.76
N PRO A 370 -20.05 -4.17 -16.86
CA PRO A 370 -19.94 -5.57 -17.26
C PRO A 370 -18.58 -5.89 -17.84
N PHE A 371 -18.08 -7.10 -17.58
CA PHE A 371 -17.02 -7.68 -18.40
C PHE A 371 -17.55 -8.05 -19.78
N LYS A 372 -16.75 -7.80 -20.82
CA LYS A 372 -17.11 -8.05 -22.22
C LYS A 372 -16.06 -8.90 -22.91
N THR A 373 -16.53 -9.82 -23.74
CA THR A 373 -15.73 -10.61 -24.69
C THR A 373 -16.10 -10.22 -26.12
N GLU A 374 -15.47 -10.84 -27.11
CA GLU A 374 -15.91 -10.74 -28.51
C GLU A 374 -17.36 -11.20 -28.72
N LYS A 375 -17.86 -12.09 -27.85
CA LYS A 375 -19.24 -12.62 -27.90
C LYS A 375 -20.26 -11.76 -27.14
N GLY A 376 -19.84 -10.61 -26.58
CA GLY A 376 -20.69 -9.73 -25.78
C GLY A 376 -20.41 -9.82 -24.28
N VAL A 377 -21.39 -9.40 -23.47
CA VAL A 377 -21.30 -9.36 -22.00
C VAL A 377 -21.14 -10.76 -21.42
N LEU A 378 -20.21 -10.93 -20.46
CA LEU A 378 -19.97 -12.19 -19.76
C LEU A 378 -20.92 -12.34 -18.55
N PRO A 379 -21.92 -13.26 -18.61
CA PRO A 379 -23.02 -13.26 -17.64
C PRO A 379 -22.69 -13.88 -16.28
N GLN A 380 -21.77 -14.85 -16.23
CA GLN A 380 -21.45 -15.62 -15.03
C GLN A 380 -20.36 -14.98 -14.16
N TRP A 381 -20.34 -15.30 -12.87
CA TRP A 381 -19.21 -14.96 -11.99
C TRP A 381 -17.90 -15.58 -12.48
N VAL A 382 -16.79 -14.90 -12.18
CA VAL A 382 -15.42 -15.29 -12.53
C VAL A 382 -14.57 -15.13 -11.28
N SER A 383 -13.72 -16.11 -10.97
CA SER A 383 -12.84 -16.02 -9.82
C SER A 383 -11.86 -14.86 -9.98
N ARG A 384 -11.46 -14.25 -8.86
CA ARG A 384 -10.42 -13.20 -8.80
C ARG A 384 -9.10 -13.63 -9.43
N PHE A 385 -8.81 -14.93 -9.54
CA PHE A 385 -7.64 -15.44 -10.25
C PHE A 385 -7.79 -15.40 -11.77
N ASP A 386 -9.02 -15.35 -12.30
CA ASP A 386 -9.32 -15.49 -13.73
C ASP A 386 -9.75 -14.16 -14.39
N VAL A 387 -9.74 -13.04 -13.65
CA VAL A 387 -10.27 -11.76 -14.15
C VAL A 387 -9.35 -11.01 -15.11
N TYR A 388 -8.04 -11.32 -15.13
CA TYR A 388 -7.01 -10.54 -15.82
C TYR A 388 -7.28 -10.26 -17.32
N PRO A 389 -7.80 -11.20 -18.13
CA PRO A 389 -8.09 -10.94 -19.53
C PRO A 389 -9.13 -9.85 -19.79
N TYR A 390 -9.94 -9.49 -18.78
CA TYR A 390 -11.03 -8.52 -18.92
C TYR A 390 -10.66 -7.11 -18.42
N LEU A 391 -9.59 -6.96 -17.64
CA LEU A 391 -9.33 -5.76 -16.85
C LEU A 391 -9.00 -4.52 -17.69
N GLU A 392 -8.27 -4.67 -18.80
CA GLU A 392 -7.93 -3.53 -19.66
C GLU A 392 -9.18 -2.91 -20.29
N ARG A 393 -10.03 -3.74 -20.89
CA ARG A 393 -11.30 -3.29 -21.48
C ARG A 393 -12.26 -2.79 -20.41
N PHE A 394 -12.32 -3.45 -19.25
CA PHE A 394 -13.11 -2.98 -18.12
C PHE A 394 -12.65 -1.60 -17.65
N SER A 395 -11.34 -1.32 -17.59
CA SER A 395 -10.82 0.01 -17.24
C SER A 395 -11.28 1.10 -18.22
N GLN A 396 -11.31 0.79 -19.51
CA GLN A 396 -11.80 1.71 -20.54
C GLN A 396 -13.30 1.98 -20.38
N ASP A 397 -14.11 0.93 -20.32
CA ASP A 397 -15.57 1.03 -20.16
C ASP A 397 -15.95 1.74 -18.84
N ALA A 398 -15.19 1.46 -17.76
CA ALA A 398 -15.37 2.10 -16.47
C ALA A 398 -15.00 3.58 -16.48
N ALA A 399 -13.96 3.98 -17.23
CA ALA A 399 -13.58 5.40 -17.35
C ALA A 399 -14.73 6.21 -17.94
N ASP A 400 -15.33 5.71 -19.02
CA ASP A 400 -16.45 6.38 -19.68
C ASP A 400 -17.66 6.50 -18.73
N LYS A 401 -17.95 5.43 -17.98
CA LYS A 401 -19.04 5.40 -17.01
C LYS A 401 -18.82 6.33 -15.82
N VAL A 402 -17.58 6.40 -15.30
CA VAL A 402 -17.20 7.31 -14.22
C VAL A 402 -17.39 8.76 -14.66
N LEU A 403 -16.92 9.12 -15.86
CA LEU A 403 -17.06 10.48 -16.39
C LEU A 403 -18.52 10.86 -16.62
N GLU A 404 -19.34 9.93 -17.11
CA GLU A 404 -20.80 10.09 -17.23
C GLU A 404 -21.45 10.36 -15.86
N HIS A 405 -21.06 9.62 -14.83
CA HIS A 405 -21.63 9.79 -13.49
C HIS A 405 -21.08 10.97 -12.70
N MET A 406 -19.91 11.53 -13.02
CA MET A 406 -19.29 12.60 -12.24
C MET A 406 -19.41 13.98 -12.89
N ASP A 407 -19.78 14.05 -14.17
CA ASP A 407 -19.80 15.30 -14.98
C ASP A 407 -18.46 16.07 -14.93
N SER A 408 -17.38 15.39 -14.54
CA SER A 408 -16.04 15.93 -14.29
C SER A 408 -15.06 14.77 -14.04
N LYS A 409 -13.76 15.06 -13.99
CA LYS A 409 -12.76 14.06 -13.60
C LYS A 409 -12.85 13.79 -12.08
N PRO A 410 -12.50 12.57 -11.63
CA PRO A 410 -12.30 12.32 -10.21
C PRO A 410 -11.07 13.09 -9.71
N ASP A 411 -11.07 13.45 -8.42
CA ASP A 411 -9.93 14.08 -7.75
C ASP A 411 -8.98 13.03 -7.14
N LEU A 412 -9.53 11.84 -6.84
CA LEU A 412 -8.80 10.71 -6.29
C LEU A 412 -9.33 9.39 -6.84
N ILE A 413 -8.42 8.49 -7.19
CA ILE A 413 -8.73 7.09 -7.52
C ILE A 413 -8.06 6.18 -6.50
N ILE A 414 -8.82 5.22 -5.95
CA ILE A 414 -8.34 4.22 -4.99
C ILE A 414 -8.53 2.82 -5.59
N GLY A 415 -7.43 2.10 -5.80
CA GLY A 415 -7.46 0.68 -6.12
C GLY A 415 -7.58 -0.20 -4.89
N ASN A 416 -8.29 -1.33 -4.99
CA ASN A 416 -8.35 -2.35 -3.95
C ASN A 416 -8.03 -3.72 -4.54
N TYR A 417 -7.11 -4.45 -3.90
CA TYR A 417 -6.59 -5.74 -4.35
C TYR A 417 -5.91 -5.68 -5.74
N SER A 418 -5.34 -6.79 -6.21
CA SER A 418 -4.53 -6.83 -7.44
C SER A 418 -5.26 -6.31 -8.68
N ASP A 419 -6.51 -6.76 -8.90
CA ASP A 419 -7.32 -6.40 -10.05
C ASP A 419 -7.81 -4.95 -9.99
N GLY A 420 -8.31 -4.51 -8.83
CA GLY A 420 -8.73 -3.13 -8.62
C GLY A 420 -7.57 -2.16 -8.69
N ASN A 421 -6.40 -2.52 -8.15
CA ASN A 421 -5.18 -1.72 -8.25
C ASN A 421 -4.69 -1.59 -9.69
N LEU A 422 -4.73 -2.65 -10.50
CA LEU A 422 -4.36 -2.57 -11.90
C LEU A 422 -5.32 -1.66 -12.68
N VAL A 423 -6.63 -1.83 -12.52
CA VAL A 423 -7.64 -0.99 -13.19
C VAL A 423 -7.50 0.48 -12.77
N ALA A 424 -7.29 0.72 -11.47
CA ALA A 424 -7.05 2.05 -10.93
C ALA A 424 -5.79 2.68 -11.53
N SER A 425 -4.70 1.92 -11.66
CA SER A 425 -3.44 2.39 -12.25
C SER A 425 -3.61 2.81 -13.71
N LEU A 426 -4.33 2.00 -14.50
CA LEU A 426 -4.62 2.32 -15.90
C LEU A 426 -5.47 3.59 -16.03
N MET A 427 -6.50 3.74 -15.19
CA MET A 427 -7.39 4.91 -15.23
C MET A 427 -6.71 6.18 -14.74
N ALA A 428 -5.99 6.11 -13.61
CA ALA A 428 -5.24 7.23 -13.05
C ALA A 428 -4.22 7.77 -14.05
N ARG A 429 -3.49 6.88 -14.74
CA ARG A 429 -2.58 7.28 -15.83
C ARG A 429 -3.31 7.96 -16.99
N LYS A 430 -4.45 7.41 -17.44
CA LYS A 430 -5.25 7.97 -18.55
C LYS A 430 -5.81 9.35 -18.22
N LEU A 431 -6.27 9.56 -16.99
CA LEU A 431 -6.94 10.80 -16.57
C LEU A 431 -5.99 11.82 -15.93
N SER A 432 -4.77 11.40 -15.57
CA SER A 432 -3.77 12.15 -14.80
C SER A 432 -4.28 12.53 -13.42
N ILE A 433 -4.78 11.55 -12.68
CA ILE A 433 -5.40 11.71 -11.36
C ILE A 433 -4.57 10.99 -10.29
N THR A 434 -4.53 11.57 -9.09
CA THR A 434 -3.87 10.98 -7.92
C THR A 434 -4.35 9.55 -7.66
N LEU A 435 -3.41 8.63 -7.47
CA LEU A 435 -3.66 7.22 -7.27
C LEU A 435 -3.26 6.75 -5.86
N GLY A 436 -4.26 6.31 -5.10
CA GLY A 436 -4.07 5.49 -3.91
C GLY A 436 -4.26 4.00 -4.20
N THR A 437 -3.50 3.14 -3.54
CA THR A 437 -3.72 1.67 -3.63
C THR A 437 -3.81 1.03 -2.25
N ILE A 438 -4.68 0.04 -2.11
CA ILE A 438 -4.86 -0.79 -0.92
C ILE A 438 -4.76 -2.26 -1.35
N ALA A 439 -3.75 -2.99 -0.90
CA ALA A 439 -3.57 -4.38 -1.34
C ALA A 439 -4.61 -5.33 -0.74
N HIS A 440 -5.03 -5.13 0.51
CA HIS A 440 -5.78 -6.07 1.35
C HIS A 440 -5.03 -7.37 1.65
N ALA A 441 -4.48 -8.03 0.63
CA ALA A 441 -3.59 -9.17 0.72
C ALA A 441 -2.70 -9.25 -0.51
N LEU A 442 -1.47 -9.74 -0.35
CA LEU A 442 -0.57 -10.09 -1.45
C LEU A 442 -0.35 -11.60 -1.50
N GLU A 443 -0.90 -12.24 -2.53
CA GLU A 443 -0.99 -13.70 -2.60
C GLU A 443 0.38 -14.40 -2.61
N LYS A 444 1.45 -13.73 -3.07
CA LYS A 444 2.82 -14.26 -3.05
C LYS A 444 3.26 -14.71 -1.65
N THR A 445 2.75 -14.08 -0.59
CA THR A 445 3.07 -14.46 0.80
C THR A 445 2.14 -15.51 1.39
N LYS A 446 0.95 -15.70 0.80
CA LYS A 446 -0.03 -16.70 1.22
C LYS A 446 0.23 -18.07 0.60
N TYR A 447 0.84 -18.09 -0.58
CA TYR A 447 1.22 -19.30 -1.29
C TYR A 447 2.75 -19.42 -1.27
N GLU A 448 3.27 -20.29 -0.39
CA GLU A 448 4.71 -20.48 -0.22
C GLU A 448 5.38 -20.89 -1.53
N ASP A 449 6.52 -20.25 -1.83
CA ASP A 449 7.32 -20.45 -3.04
C ASP A 449 6.53 -20.26 -4.35
N SER A 450 5.39 -19.56 -4.32
CA SER A 450 4.53 -19.37 -5.50
C SER A 450 5.19 -18.56 -6.60
N ASP A 451 6.19 -17.74 -6.29
CA ASP A 451 6.99 -17.02 -7.27
C ASP A 451 7.90 -17.97 -8.05
N VAL A 452 8.66 -18.83 -7.39
CA VAL A 452 9.57 -19.78 -8.07
C VAL A 452 8.86 -21.00 -8.66
N LYS A 453 7.71 -21.40 -8.09
CA LYS A 453 6.86 -22.50 -8.59
C LYS A 453 5.68 -22.02 -9.42
N TRP A 454 5.72 -20.76 -9.89
CA TRP A 454 4.57 -20.13 -10.56
C TRP A 454 4.05 -20.97 -11.73
N LYS A 455 4.92 -21.56 -12.56
CA LYS A 455 4.53 -22.39 -13.72
C LYS A 455 3.59 -23.54 -13.35
N GLU A 456 3.80 -24.18 -12.21
CA GLU A 456 2.96 -25.29 -11.73
C GLU A 456 1.59 -24.82 -11.24
N LEU A 457 1.56 -23.59 -10.72
CA LEU A 457 0.39 -22.96 -10.11
C LEU A 457 -0.43 -22.13 -11.11
N ASP A 458 0.16 -21.77 -12.26
CA ASP A 458 -0.40 -20.77 -13.16
C ASP A 458 -1.70 -21.24 -13.82
N ALA A 459 -1.82 -22.53 -14.15
CA ALA A 459 -3.05 -23.08 -14.72
C ALA A 459 -4.29 -22.96 -13.81
N LYS A 460 -4.08 -22.75 -12.50
CA LYS A 460 -5.15 -22.64 -11.50
C LYS A 460 -5.30 -21.22 -10.93
N TYR A 461 -4.18 -20.54 -10.68
CA TYR A 461 -4.17 -19.27 -9.94
C TYR A 461 -3.71 -18.08 -10.79
N HIS A 462 -3.15 -18.32 -11.98
CA HIS A 462 -2.65 -17.26 -12.87
C HIS A 462 -1.72 -16.27 -12.18
N PHE A 463 -0.82 -16.76 -11.33
CA PHE A 463 0.09 -15.92 -10.55
C PHE A 463 1.04 -15.10 -11.41
N SER A 464 1.36 -15.52 -12.64
CA SER A 464 2.14 -14.66 -13.55
C SER A 464 1.42 -13.34 -13.82
N CYS A 465 0.09 -13.38 -14.01
CA CYS A 465 -0.71 -12.19 -14.21
C CYS A 465 -0.84 -11.38 -12.93
N GLN A 466 -1.12 -12.04 -11.80
CA GLN A 466 -1.31 -11.38 -10.52
C GLN A 466 -0.06 -10.64 -10.05
N PHE A 467 1.10 -11.30 -10.03
CA PHE A 467 2.33 -10.68 -9.56
C PHE A 467 2.77 -9.55 -10.49
N THR A 468 2.53 -9.68 -11.80
CA THR A 468 2.75 -8.58 -12.75
C THR A 468 1.83 -7.39 -12.47
N ALA A 469 0.55 -7.64 -12.20
CA ALA A 469 -0.42 -6.60 -11.85
C ALA A 469 -0.04 -5.88 -10.54
N ASP A 470 0.36 -6.64 -9.53
CA ASP A 470 0.85 -6.12 -8.25
C ASP A 470 2.08 -5.22 -8.46
N MET A 471 3.06 -5.68 -9.25
CA MET A 471 4.26 -4.90 -9.57
C MET A 471 3.98 -3.58 -10.28
N ILE A 472 3.05 -3.58 -11.25
CA ILE A 472 2.61 -2.38 -11.95
C ILE A 472 1.95 -1.42 -10.96
N ALA A 473 1.01 -1.92 -10.15
CA ALA A 473 0.25 -1.11 -9.23
C ALA A 473 1.11 -0.46 -8.14
N MET A 474 1.96 -1.25 -7.47
CA MET A 474 2.84 -0.76 -6.40
C MET A 474 3.71 0.41 -6.84
N ASN A 475 4.23 0.34 -8.07
CA ASN A 475 5.13 1.35 -8.60
C ASN A 475 4.39 2.52 -9.28
N SER A 476 3.14 2.32 -9.70
CA SER A 476 2.29 3.39 -10.26
C SER A 476 1.64 4.27 -9.19
N ALA A 477 1.47 3.76 -7.97
CA ALA A 477 0.79 4.47 -6.88
C ALA A 477 1.54 5.73 -6.42
N ASP A 478 0.79 6.83 -6.24
CA ASP A 478 1.27 8.05 -5.58
C ASP A 478 1.38 7.83 -4.06
N PHE A 479 0.44 7.07 -3.49
CA PHE A 479 0.52 6.60 -2.11
C PHE A 479 -0.11 5.20 -1.94
N ILE A 480 0.40 4.45 -0.97
CA ILE A 480 -0.05 3.12 -0.61
C ILE A 480 -0.55 3.17 0.83
N ILE A 481 -1.79 2.73 1.04
CA ILE A 481 -2.36 2.56 2.38
C ILE A 481 -2.25 1.11 2.78
N THR A 482 -1.70 0.87 3.98
CA THR A 482 -1.69 -0.46 4.61
C THR A 482 -2.41 -0.41 5.95
N SER A 483 -2.96 -1.54 6.36
CA SER A 483 -3.66 -1.63 7.65
C SER A 483 -2.68 -1.74 8.83
N THR A 484 -1.49 -2.28 8.58
CA THR A 484 -0.48 -2.55 9.61
C THR A 484 0.95 -2.35 9.12
N TYR A 485 1.89 -2.16 10.06
CA TYR A 485 3.32 -2.21 9.78
C TYR A 485 3.77 -3.58 9.25
N GLN A 486 3.19 -4.66 9.79
CA GLN A 486 3.48 -6.05 9.38
C GLN A 486 3.21 -6.28 7.89
N GLU A 487 2.19 -5.62 7.34
CA GLU A 487 1.88 -5.68 5.90
C GLU A 487 3.04 -5.13 5.05
N ILE A 488 3.72 -4.07 5.50
CA ILE A 488 4.83 -3.45 4.76
C ILE A 488 6.13 -4.22 4.99
N ALA A 489 6.63 -4.21 6.23
CA ALA A 489 7.98 -4.66 6.60
C ALA A 489 7.97 -5.75 7.68
N GLY A 490 6.83 -6.35 7.93
CA GLY A 490 6.76 -7.55 8.76
C GLY A 490 7.17 -7.31 10.21
N SER A 491 7.97 -8.25 10.72
CA SER A 491 8.54 -8.21 12.07
C SER A 491 10.06 -8.30 11.97
N ASN A 492 10.74 -8.36 13.11
CA ASN A 492 12.18 -8.63 13.13
C ASN A 492 12.54 -10.02 12.57
N VAL A 493 11.59 -10.96 12.56
CA VAL A 493 11.84 -12.36 12.19
C VAL A 493 11.34 -12.68 10.79
N ARG A 494 10.14 -12.21 10.44
CA ARG A 494 9.48 -12.52 9.16
C ARG A 494 9.36 -11.26 8.31
N PRO A 495 9.67 -11.33 7.00
CA PRO A 495 9.50 -10.20 6.10
C PRO A 495 8.02 -9.81 5.96
N GLY A 496 7.79 -8.55 5.61
CA GLY A 496 6.45 -8.05 5.31
C GLY A 496 5.91 -8.54 3.97
N GLN A 497 4.62 -8.28 3.72
CA GLN A 497 4.00 -8.66 2.46
C GLN A 497 4.61 -7.88 1.30
N TYR A 498 4.65 -6.55 1.38
CA TYR A 498 5.32 -5.72 0.38
C TYR A 498 6.83 -5.99 0.34
N GLU A 499 7.47 -6.12 1.49
CA GLU A 499 8.91 -6.43 1.55
C GLU A 499 9.29 -7.69 0.77
N SER A 500 8.44 -8.72 0.77
CA SER A 500 8.68 -9.93 -0.01
C SER A 500 8.68 -9.71 -1.52
N HIS A 501 8.21 -8.56 -2.01
CA HIS A 501 8.25 -8.14 -3.41
C HIS A 501 9.47 -7.24 -3.72
N THR A 502 10.33 -6.95 -2.73
CA THR A 502 11.57 -6.19 -2.95
C THR A 502 12.47 -6.89 -3.96
N ALA A 503 12.64 -8.21 -3.81
CA ALA A 503 13.41 -9.03 -4.72
C ALA A 503 12.83 -10.44 -4.80
N PHE A 504 12.53 -10.91 -6.01
CA PHE A 504 12.06 -12.27 -6.26
C PHE A 504 12.25 -12.65 -7.73
N THR A 505 11.99 -13.91 -8.09
CA THR A 505 12.11 -14.37 -9.46
C THR A 505 10.95 -15.29 -9.83
N MET A 506 10.50 -15.17 -11.08
CA MET A 506 9.58 -16.10 -11.72
C MET A 506 10.35 -16.80 -12.84
N PRO A 507 11.01 -17.95 -12.57
CA PRO A 507 11.90 -18.61 -13.52
C PRO A 507 11.17 -18.89 -14.85
N GLY A 508 11.75 -18.48 -15.98
CA GLY A 508 11.11 -18.55 -17.30
C GLY A 508 10.34 -17.30 -17.73
N LEU A 509 10.19 -16.30 -16.86
CA LEU A 509 9.43 -15.08 -17.14
C LEU A 509 10.27 -13.82 -16.88
N CYS A 510 10.60 -13.53 -15.62
CA CYS A 510 11.40 -12.37 -15.25
C CYS A 510 12.04 -12.50 -13.87
N ARG A 511 13.05 -11.67 -13.61
CA ARG A 511 13.71 -11.49 -12.32
C ARG A 511 13.43 -10.08 -11.81
N VAL A 512 12.86 -9.96 -10.62
CA VAL A 512 12.62 -8.68 -9.97
C VAL A 512 13.77 -8.44 -8.99
N VAL A 513 14.70 -7.57 -9.38
CA VAL A 513 15.93 -7.29 -8.60
C VAL A 513 15.72 -6.13 -7.63
N SER A 514 14.85 -5.19 -8.00
CA SER A 514 14.36 -4.12 -7.13
C SER A 514 12.91 -3.83 -7.50
N GLY A 515 11.98 -4.48 -6.81
CA GLY A 515 10.56 -4.40 -7.11
C GLY A 515 9.83 -3.28 -6.37
N ILE A 516 10.06 -3.18 -5.07
CA ILE A 516 9.48 -2.15 -4.22
C ILE A 516 10.45 -1.84 -3.08
N ASN A 517 10.47 -0.60 -2.62
CA ASN A 517 11.26 -0.19 -1.47
C ASN A 517 10.34 0.09 -0.29
N VAL A 518 10.44 -0.67 0.79
CA VAL A 518 9.61 -0.47 1.99
C VAL A 518 9.86 0.86 2.71
N PHE A 519 10.96 1.54 2.39
CA PHE A 519 11.28 2.87 2.89
C PHE A 519 10.73 4.01 2.02
N ASP A 520 10.02 3.69 0.95
CA ASP A 520 9.41 4.69 0.08
C ASP A 520 8.36 5.50 0.86
N PRO A 521 8.40 6.85 0.83
CA PRO A 521 7.43 7.69 1.52
C PRO A 521 6.01 7.62 0.94
N LYS A 522 5.77 6.83 -0.12
CA LYS A 522 4.41 6.50 -0.56
C LYS A 522 3.66 5.61 0.46
N PHE A 523 4.37 4.83 1.28
CA PHE A 523 3.74 3.97 2.29
C PHE A 523 3.20 4.72 3.50
N ASN A 524 1.92 4.54 3.80
CA ASN A 524 1.23 5.13 4.94
C ASN A 524 0.34 4.10 5.64
N ILE A 525 0.48 3.97 6.96
CA ILE A 525 -0.36 3.08 7.76
C ILE A 525 -1.62 3.83 8.20
N ALA A 526 -2.78 3.36 7.74
CA ALA A 526 -4.08 3.82 8.21
C ALA A 526 -4.94 2.61 8.58
N SER A 527 -4.93 2.26 9.87
CA SER A 527 -5.61 1.07 10.36
C SER A 527 -7.14 1.23 10.27
N PRO A 528 -7.86 0.23 9.74
CA PRO A 528 -9.31 0.26 9.70
C PRO A 528 -9.92 0.05 11.10
N GLY A 529 -11.22 0.25 11.18
CA GLY A 529 -12.04 -0.10 12.33
C GLY A 529 -13.19 -1.02 11.95
N ALA A 530 -14.08 -1.23 12.91
CA ALA A 530 -15.38 -1.86 12.69
C ALA A 530 -16.47 -0.85 13.03
N ASP A 531 -17.59 -0.89 12.30
CA ASP A 531 -18.75 -0.04 12.56
C ASP A 531 -19.27 -0.22 14.00
N GLN A 532 -19.17 0.84 14.81
CA GLN A 532 -19.56 0.82 16.22
C GLN A 532 -21.07 0.78 16.45
N SER A 533 -21.87 1.03 15.40
CA SER A 533 -23.32 0.79 15.44
C SER A 533 -23.67 -0.69 15.34
N VAL A 534 -22.79 -1.50 14.74
CA VAL A 534 -22.94 -2.95 14.56
C VAL A 534 -22.20 -3.72 15.65
N TYR A 535 -20.93 -3.37 15.89
CA TYR A 535 -20.05 -4.03 16.85
C TYR A 535 -19.83 -3.14 18.09
N PHE A 536 -20.42 -3.55 19.21
CA PHE A 536 -20.31 -2.84 20.49
C PHE A 536 -20.12 -3.81 21.66
N PRO A 537 -19.61 -3.35 22.81
CA PRO A 537 -19.39 -4.21 23.97
C PRO A 537 -20.65 -4.98 24.40
N TYR A 538 -20.52 -6.30 24.58
CA TYR A 538 -21.64 -7.17 24.95
C TYR A 538 -22.32 -6.80 26.28
N THR A 539 -21.64 -6.00 27.11
CA THR A 539 -22.08 -5.48 28.40
C THR A 539 -23.10 -4.34 28.28
N GLU A 540 -23.21 -3.68 27.12
CA GLU A 540 -24.18 -2.61 26.86
C GLU A 540 -25.58 -3.17 26.62
N LYS A 541 -26.22 -3.69 27.68
CA LYS A 541 -27.53 -4.38 27.62
C LYS A 541 -28.61 -3.62 26.85
N GLN A 542 -28.62 -2.29 26.92
CA GLN A 542 -29.61 -1.45 26.24
C GLN A 542 -29.47 -1.42 24.71
N LYS A 543 -28.29 -1.71 24.17
CA LYS A 543 -28.05 -1.79 22.72
C LYS A 543 -28.24 -3.20 22.15
N ARG A 544 -28.37 -4.22 23.00
CA ARG A 544 -28.47 -5.62 22.58
C ARG A 544 -29.74 -5.85 21.77
N LEU A 545 -29.60 -6.44 20.59
CA LEU A 545 -30.69 -6.76 19.68
C LEU A 545 -31.36 -8.08 20.09
N THR A 546 -32.11 -8.06 21.19
CA THR A 546 -32.75 -9.25 21.77
C THR A 546 -33.79 -9.90 20.84
N SER A 547 -34.28 -9.18 19.84
CA SER A 547 -35.17 -9.70 18.80
C SER A 547 -34.54 -10.83 17.97
N PHE A 548 -33.21 -10.88 17.87
CA PHE A 548 -32.51 -11.96 17.15
C PHE A 548 -32.26 -13.19 18.01
N HIS A 549 -32.50 -13.16 19.32
CA HIS A 549 -32.20 -14.29 20.19
C HIS A 549 -32.88 -15.60 19.75
N PRO A 550 -34.18 -15.63 19.35
CA PRO A 550 -34.80 -16.87 18.90
C PRO A 550 -34.09 -17.50 17.68
N ALA A 551 -33.76 -16.68 16.68
CA ALA A 551 -33.05 -17.14 15.48
C ALA A 551 -31.61 -17.58 15.79
N ILE A 552 -30.92 -16.90 16.72
CA ILE A 552 -29.58 -17.28 17.16
C ILE A 552 -29.63 -18.59 17.97
N GLU A 553 -30.64 -18.77 18.82
CA GLU A 553 -30.83 -20.00 19.59
C GLU A 553 -31.12 -21.20 18.68
N GLU A 554 -31.97 -21.01 17.66
CA GLU A 554 -32.19 -22.01 16.62
C GLU A 554 -30.88 -22.37 15.90
N LEU A 555 -30.12 -21.36 15.46
CA LEU A 555 -28.85 -21.57 14.74
C LEU A 555 -27.77 -22.30 15.57
N LEU A 556 -27.72 -22.06 16.88
CA LEU A 556 -26.67 -22.60 17.75
C LEU A 556 -27.05 -23.89 18.49
N TYR A 557 -28.33 -24.09 18.80
CA TYR A 557 -28.80 -25.14 19.71
C TYR A 557 -29.88 -26.05 19.11
N SER A 558 -30.32 -25.83 17.86
CA SER A 558 -31.20 -26.79 17.19
C SER A 558 -30.49 -28.14 17.02
N ASN A 559 -31.25 -29.23 17.18
CA ASN A 559 -30.76 -30.59 16.94
C ASN A 559 -31.05 -31.07 15.50
N GLU A 560 -31.57 -30.19 14.65
CA GLU A 560 -31.88 -30.51 13.26
C GLU A 560 -30.69 -30.14 12.36
N ASP A 561 -30.11 -31.14 11.69
CA ASP A 561 -29.08 -30.90 10.69
C ASP A 561 -29.75 -30.51 9.36
N ASN A 562 -29.38 -29.36 8.81
CA ASN A 562 -29.89 -28.87 7.54
C ASN A 562 -28.79 -28.15 6.72
N HIS A 563 -29.16 -27.47 5.64
CA HIS A 563 -28.21 -26.76 4.78
C HIS A 563 -27.68 -25.45 5.37
N GLU A 564 -28.27 -24.94 6.45
CA GLU A 564 -27.91 -23.70 7.13
C GLU A 564 -27.03 -23.96 8.38
N HIS A 565 -27.28 -25.05 9.10
CA HIS A 565 -26.47 -25.51 10.25
C HIS A 565 -26.37 -27.04 10.28
N MET A 566 -25.13 -27.53 10.46
CA MET A 566 -24.78 -28.95 10.57
C MET A 566 -24.22 -29.29 11.94
#